data_AF-A0A2U1J850-F1
#
_entry.id   AF-A0A2U1J850-F1
#
_cell.length_a   1.000
_cell.length_b   1.000
_cell.length_c   1.000
_cell.angle_alpha   90.00
_cell.angle_beta   90.00
_cell.angle_gamma   90.00
#
_symmetry.space_group_name_H-M   'P 1'
#
loop_
_entity.id
_entity.type
_entity.pdbx_description
1 polymer ?
#
loop_
_entity_poly.entity_id
_entity_poly.type
_entity_poly.pdbx_seq_one_letter_code
_entity_poly.pdbx_strand_id
1 'polypeptide(L)'
;MAGPRLEVFKFGLYVFMPIGIMTFFGAPYFYEKYVEKDYFEINPIAKNHPEATIEGARRQLLEYREARLRKKYLREQEQNSTSNETSE
;
A
#
# COMPACT_ATOMS: atom_id res chain seq x y z
N MET A 1 14.26 46.49 24.34
CA MET A 1 14.65 45.12 24.78
C MET A 1 13.58 44.66 25.76
N ALA A 2 12.58 43.90 25.33
CA ALA A 2 11.54 43.40 26.23
C ALA A 2 12.21 42.41 27.19
N GLY A 3 12.13 42.69 28.49
CA GLY A 3 12.94 42.05 29.54
C GLY A 3 12.71 40.54 29.72
N PRO A 4 13.26 39.94 30.80
CA PRO A 4 13.37 38.49 30.99
C PRO A 4 12.08 37.68 30.80
N ARG A 5 10.91 38.28 31.01
CA ARG A 5 9.60 37.64 30.78
C ARG A 5 9.36 37.28 29.31
N LEU A 6 9.85 38.09 28.36
CA LEU A 6 9.68 37.80 26.94
C LEU A 6 10.59 36.65 26.49
N GLU A 7 11.78 36.53 27.09
CA GLU A 7 12.71 35.45 26.80
C GLU A 7 12.14 34.09 27.24
N VAL A 8 11.52 34.03 28.42
CA VAL A 8 10.83 32.83 28.91
C VAL A 8 9.66 32.45 28.00
N PHE A 9 8.86 33.41 27.54
CA PHE A 9 7.76 33.15 26.61
C PHE A 9 8.26 32.58 25.28
N LYS A 10 9.29 33.21 24.68
CA LYS A 10 9.89 32.73 23.43
C LYS A 10 10.44 31.32 23.60
N PHE A 11 11.17 31.07 24.68
CA PHE A 11 11.71 29.75 24.97
C PHE A 11 10.61 28.69 25.09
N GLY A 12 9.54 28.99 25.83
CA GLY A 12 8.37 28.11 25.92
C GLY A 12 7.78 27.83 24.54
N LEU A 13 7.54 28.85 23.73
CA LEU A 13 7.03 28.66 22.37
C LEU A 13 7.97 27.82 21.50
N TYR A 14 9.27 28.09 21.55
CA TYR A 14 10.28 27.35 20.78
C TYR A 14 10.36 25.87 21.16
N VAL A 15 10.09 25.51 22.41
CA VAL A 15 10.13 24.12 22.87
C VAL A 15 8.77 23.44 22.62
N PHE A 16 7.68 24.05 23.07
CA PHE A 16 6.36 23.41 23.02
C PHE A 16 5.74 23.39 21.63
N MET A 17 6.03 24.36 20.76
CA MET A 17 5.49 24.38 19.41
C MET A 17 5.95 23.17 18.57
N PRO A 18 7.25 22.87 18.42
CA PRO A 18 7.69 21.70 17.65
C PRO A 18 7.26 20.39 18.30
N ILE A 19 7.25 20.30 19.63
CA ILE A 19 6.75 19.11 20.34
C ILE A 19 5.27 18.89 20.03
N GLY A 20 4.44 19.94 20.13
CA GLY A 20 3.01 19.85 19.83
C GLY A 20 2.73 19.46 18.37
N ILE A 21 3.47 20.03 17.42
CA ILE A 21 3.42 19.63 16.01
C ILE A 21 3.80 18.16 15.87
N MET A 22 4.93 17.72 16.43
CA MET A 22 5.34 16.31 16.36
C MET A 22 4.33 15.37 17.00
N THR A 23 3.70 15.74 18.12
CA THR A 23 2.68 14.91 18.75
C THR A 23 1.41 14.84 17.90
N PHE A 24 0.98 15.96 17.31
CA PHE A 24 -0.24 15.98 16.50
C PHE A 24 -0.08 15.24 15.17
N PHE A 25 1.01 15.50 14.44
CA PHE A 25 1.29 14.83 13.16
C PHE A 25 1.86 13.42 13.33
N GLY A 26 2.54 13.14 14.45
CA GLY A 26 3.07 11.82 14.77
C GLY A 26 2.07 10.88 15.47
N ALA A 27 0.88 11.36 15.81
CA ALA A 27 -0.15 10.53 16.40
C ALA A 27 -0.65 9.49 15.38
N PRO A 28 -0.89 8.22 15.79
CA PRO A 28 -1.38 7.18 14.89
C PRO A 28 -2.69 7.57 14.20
N TYR A 29 -3.56 8.30 14.93
CA TYR A 29 -4.81 8.85 14.40
C TYR A 29 -4.63 9.72 13.14
N PHE A 30 -3.55 10.52 13.07
CA PHE A 30 -3.31 11.38 11.92
C PHE A 30 -3.03 10.54 10.67
N TYR A 31 -2.22 9.48 10.81
CA TYR A 31 -1.88 8.58 9.73
C TYR A 31 -3.10 7.78 9.25
N GLU A 32 -3.88 7.19 10.15
CA GLU A 32 -5.10 6.43 9.81
C GLU A 32 -6.12 7.30 9.06
N LYS A 33 -6.27 8.55 9.48
CA LYS A 33 -7.30 9.44 8.91
C LYS A 33 -6.89 10.09 7.59
N TYR A 34 -5.63 10.50 7.45
CA TYR A 34 -5.20 11.37 6.36
C TYR A 34 -4.17 10.74 5.42
N VAL A 35 -3.46 9.68 5.81
CA VAL A 35 -2.35 9.11 5.01
C VAL A 35 -2.68 7.71 4.51
N GLU A 36 -3.34 6.89 5.34
CA GLU A 36 -3.57 5.47 5.08
C GLU A 36 -4.33 5.23 3.76
N LYS A 37 -5.41 5.97 3.53
CA LYS A 37 -6.27 5.79 2.34
C LYS A 37 -5.49 6.04 1.06
N ASP A 38 -4.86 7.21 0.95
CA ASP A 38 -4.16 7.62 -0.27
C ASP A 38 -2.93 6.75 -0.52
N TYR A 39 -2.18 6.38 0.53
CA TYR A 39 -0.95 5.60 0.39
C TYR A 39 -1.22 4.16 -0.07
N PHE A 40 -2.25 3.49 0.49
CA PHE A 40 -2.56 2.11 0.14
C PHE A 40 -3.41 1.96 -1.12
N GLU A 41 -4.09 3.01 -1.58
CA GLU A 41 -4.71 3.04 -2.91
C GLU A 41 -3.65 3.11 -4.02
N ILE A 42 -2.59 3.91 -3.83
CA ILE A 42 -1.52 4.07 -4.83
C ILE A 42 -0.54 2.90 -4.80
N ASN A 43 -0.20 2.39 -3.60
CA ASN A 43 0.67 1.24 -3.39
C ASN A 43 -0.05 0.13 -2.64
N PRO A 44 -0.95 -0.61 -3.32
CA PRO A 44 -1.65 -1.71 -2.68
C PRO A 44 -0.64 -2.74 -2.21
N ILE A 45 -0.74 -3.12 -0.92
CA ILE A 45 0.02 -4.25 -0.39
C ILE A 45 -0.29 -5.45 -1.28
N ALA A 46 0.76 -6.12 -1.76
CA ALA A 46 0.60 -7.28 -2.63
C ALA A 46 -0.27 -8.33 -1.91
N LYS A 47 -1.49 -8.56 -2.41
CA LYS A 47 -2.48 -9.50 -1.83
C LYS A 47 -2.01 -10.96 -1.79
N ASN A 48 -0.82 -11.25 -2.31
CA ASN A 48 -0.23 -12.58 -2.31
C ASN A 48 0.42 -12.84 -0.96
N HIS A 49 -0.41 -13.04 0.07
CA HIS A 49 0.07 -13.53 1.36
C HIS A 49 0.14 -15.05 1.28
N PRO A 50 1.33 -15.67 1.32
CA PRO A 50 1.43 -17.12 1.34
C PRO A 50 0.75 -17.64 2.61
N GLU A 51 0.03 -18.75 2.48
CA GLU A 51 -0.51 -19.46 3.64
C GLU A 51 0.63 -19.82 4.62
N ALA A 52 0.38 -19.61 5.92
CA ALA A 52 1.40 -19.80 6.96
C ALA A 52 1.83 -21.27 7.12
N THR A 53 1.02 -22.22 6.65
CA THR A 53 1.28 -23.66 6.73
C THR A 53 1.87 -24.20 5.43
N ILE A 54 2.80 -25.15 5.53
CA ILE A 54 3.45 -25.80 4.37
C ILE A 54 2.43 -26.42 3.41
N GLU A 55 1.41 -27.10 3.95
CA GLU A 55 0.33 -27.70 3.15
C GLU A 55 -0.46 -26.64 2.38
N GLY A 56 -0.74 -25.52 3.05
CA GLY A 56 -1.43 -24.39 2.47
C GLY A 56 -0.67 -23.74 1.33
N ALA A 57 0.63 -23.49 1.54
CA ALA A 57 1.51 -22.97 0.52
C ALA A 57 1.56 -23.88 -0.73
N ARG A 58 1.55 -25.21 -0.55
CA ARG A 58 1.50 -26.17 -1.66
C ARG A 58 0.17 -26.08 -2.43
N ARG A 59 -0.96 -25.96 -1.74
CA ARG A 59 -2.28 -25.80 -2.37
C ARG A 59 -2.35 -24.51 -3.20
N GLN A 60 -1.91 -23.39 -2.63
CA GLN A 60 -1.83 -22.12 -3.36
C GLN A 60 -0.94 -22.21 -4.60
N LEU A 61 0.19 -22.91 -4.51
CA LEU A 61 1.11 -23.07 -5.63
C LEU A 61 0.47 -23.88 -6.78
N LEU A 62 -0.30 -24.92 -6.46
CA LEU A 62 -1.07 -25.69 -7.44
C LEU A 62 -2.14 -24.82 -8.10
N GLU A 63 -2.90 -24.06 -7.31
CA GLU A 63 -3.92 -23.13 -7.81
C GLU A 63 -3.32 -22.09 -8.78
N TYR A 64 -2.19 -21.47 -8.39
CA TYR A 64 -1.49 -20.51 -9.25
C TYR A 64 -0.99 -21.15 -10.54
N ARG A 65 -0.53 -22.41 -10.49
CA ARG A 65 -0.10 -23.15 -11.68
C ARG A 65 -1.27 -23.40 -12.62
N GLU A 66 -2.41 -23.85 -12.10
CA GLU A 66 -3.62 -24.05 -12.89
C GLU A 66 -4.14 -22.75 -13.50
N ALA A 67 -4.16 -21.65 -12.73
CA ALA A 67 -4.59 -20.36 -13.22
C ALA A 67 -3.72 -19.86 -14.38
N ARG A 68 -2.40 -20.10 -14.32
CA ARG A 68 -1.46 -19.80 -15.43
C ARG A 68 -1.75 -20.64 -16.67
N LEU A 69 -2.00 -21.94 -16.50
CA LEU A 69 -2.35 -22.82 -17.61
C LEU A 69 -3.67 -22.39 -18.28
N ARG A 70 -4.72 -22.09 -17.49
CA ARG A 70 -5.99 -21.57 -18.01
C ARG A 70 -5.82 -20.30 -18.83
N LYS A 71 -5.05 -19.33 -18.32
CA LYS A 71 -4.73 -18.09 -19.07
C LYS A 71 -3.99 -18.36 -20.38
N LYS A 72 -3.08 -19.35 -20.40
CA LYS A 72 -2.38 -19.75 -21.62
C LYS A 72 -3.36 -20.32 -22.66
N TYR A 73 -4.22 -21.25 -22.26
CA TYR A 73 -5.22 -21.85 -23.16
C TYR A 73 -6.22 -20.83 -23.71
N LEU A 74 -6.63 -19.82 -22.92
CA LEU A 74 -7.51 -18.75 -23.39
C LEU A 74 -6.81 -17.88 -24.45
N ARG A 75 -5.55 -17.50 -24.23
CA ARG A 75 -4.76 -16.73 -25.20
C ARG A 75 -4.55 -17.49 -26.50
N GLU A 76 -4.30 -18.80 -26.44
CA GLU A 76 -4.16 -19.64 -27.63
C GLU A 76 -5.48 -19.73 -28.42
N GLN A 77 -6.63 -19.82 -27.74
CA GLN A 77 -7.94 -19.80 -28.39
C GLN A 77 -8.23 -18.45 -29.07
N GLU A 78 -7.97 -17.33 -28.39
CA GLU A 78 -8.13 -15.97 -28.94
C GLU A 78 -7.22 -15.73 -30.16
N GLN A 79 -5.99 -16.23 -30.12
CA GLN A 79 -5.07 -16.14 -31.27
C GLN A 79 -5.56 -16.96 -32.46
N ASN A 80 -6.03 -18.19 -32.21
CA ASN A 80 -6.53 -19.08 -33.26
C ASN A 80 -7.84 -18.56 -33.88
N SER A 81 -8.73 -17.93 -33.10
CA SER A 81 -9.95 -17.31 -33.64
C SER A 81 -9.62 -16.10 -34.51
N THR A 82 -8.71 -15.23 -34.04
CA THR A 82 -8.30 -14.03 -34.78
C THR A 82 -7.59 -14.38 -36.09
N SER A 83 -6.74 -15.42 -36.12
CA SER A 83 -6.06 -15.85 -37.34
C SER A 83 -7.02 -16.45 -38.39
N ASN A 84 -8.10 -17.09 -37.96
CA ASN A 84 -9.10 -17.65 -38.87
C ASN A 84 -9.97 -16.55 -39.50
N GLU A 85 -10.33 -15.51 -38.76
CA GLU A 85 -11.12 -14.37 -39.29
C GLU A 85 -10.34 -13.48 -40.26
N THR A 86 -9.01 -13.48 -40.23
CA THR A 86 -8.19 -12.66 -41.15
C THR A 86 -7.85 -13.38 -42.47
N SER A 87 -8.23 -14.65 -42.60
CA SER A 87 -7.89 -15.53 -43.74
C SER A 87 -9.09 -15.83 -44.66
N GLU A 88 -10.26 -15.27 -44.36
CA GLU A 88 -11.45 -15.19 -45.24
C GLU A 88 -11.53 -13.80 -45.91
#